data_AF-A0A381XRM7-F1
#
_entry.id   AF-A0A381XRM7-F1
#
_cell.length_a   1.000
_cell.length_b   1.000
_cell.length_c   1.000
_cell.angle_alpha   90.00
_cell.angle_beta   90.00
_cell.angle_gamma   90.00
#
_symmetry.space_group_name_H-M   'P 1'
#
loop_
_entity.id
_entity.type
_entity.pdbx_description
1 polymer ?
#
loop_
_entity_poly.entity_id
_entity_poly.type
_entity_poly.pdbx_seq_one_letter_code
_entity_poly.pdbx_strand_id
1 'polypeptide(L)' 'ESLYIVDTENHVIRRMSLSTGILETVLGNGERGDGPDGDPHGCKMDRPHGVFVHEGVVYVTDSESHRVRALEGAV' A
#
# COMPACT_ATOMS: atom_id res chain seq x y z
N GLU A 1 -9.80 14.09 3.37
CA GLU A 1 -8.48 14.12 2.72
C GLU A 1 -7.61 13.06 3.35
N SER A 2 -6.81 12.37 2.53
CA SER A 2 -6.03 11.23 2.97
C SER A 2 -4.57 11.38 2.53
N LEU A 3 -3.65 11.10 3.43
CA LEU A 3 -2.22 10.96 3.13
C LEU A 3 -1.90 9.47 2.99
N TYR A 4 -1.31 9.10 1.86
CA TYR A 4 -0.79 7.75 1.65
C TYR A 4 0.70 7.70 1.96
N ILE A 5 1.10 6.67 2.70
CA ILE A 5 2.46 6.52 3.23
C ILE A 5 2.96 5.14 2.83
N VAL A 6 4.11 5.12 2.17
CA VAL A 6 4.85 3.89 1.93
C VAL A 6 5.69 3.60 3.16
N ASP A 7 5.35 2.53 3.88
CA ASP A 7 6.11 2.09 5.05
C ASP A 7 7.02 0.93 4.65
N THR A 8 8.13 1.31 3.98
CA THR A 8 9.02 0.40 3.24
C THR A 8 9.51 -0.79 4.05
N GLU A 9 10.00 -0.55 5.27
CA GLU A 9 10.58 -1.60 6.13
C GLU A 9 9.51 -2.39 6.89
N ASN A 10 8.26 -1.93 6.89
CA ASN A 10 7.12 -2.71 7.36
C ASN A 10 6.36 -3.37 6.21
N HIS A 11 6.80 -3.24 4.96
CA HIS A 11 6.19 -3.90 3.80
C HIS A 11 4.68 -3.64 3.66
N VAL A 12 4.23 -2.44 4.01
CA VAL A 12 2.81 -2.03 3.95
C VAL A 12 2.63 -0.64 3.36
N ILE A 13 1.45 -0.38 2.81
CA ILE A 13 0.96 0.97 2.54
C ILE A 13 -0.02 1.36 3.63
N ARG A 14 0.16 2.57 4.17
CA ARG A 14 -0.73 3.15 5.16
C ARG A 14 -1.52 4.32 4.57
N ARG A 15 -2.71 4.53 5.11
CA ARG A 15 -3.55 5.70 4.84
C ARG A 15 -3.80 6.42 6.15
N MET A 16 -3.58 7.73 6.15
CA MET A 16 -3.91 8.61 7.27
C MET A 16 -5.04 9.55 6.86
N SER A 17 -6.14 9.52 7.61
CA SER A 17 -7.17 10.57 7.53
C SER A 17 -6.60 11.86 8.11
N LEU A 18 -6.49 12.92 7.30
CA LEU A 18 -5.93 14.19 7.75
C LEU A 18 -6.87 14.95 8.70
N SER A 19 -8.17 14.68 8.66
CA SER A 19 -9.15 15.33 9.53
C SER A 19 -9.23 14.69 10.93
N THR A 20 -9.04 13.37 11.02
CA THR A 20 -9.16 12.63 12.29
C THR A 20 -7.83 12.18 12.87
N GLY A 21 -6.76 12.18 12.06
CA GLY A 21 -5.46 11.64 12.45
C GLY A 21 -5.40 10.11 12.51
N ILE A 22 -6.47 9.40 12.14
CA ILE A 22 -6.51 7.94 12.17
C ILE A 22 -5.60 7.40 11.06
N LEU A 23 -4.70 6.49 11.44
CA LEU A 23 -3.78 5.78 10.55
C LEU A 23 -4.21 4.31 10.47
N GLU A 24 -4.31 3.79 9.24
CA GLU A 24 -4.63 2.39 8.99
C GLU A 24 -3.71 1.80 7.92
N THR A 25 -3.52 0.48 7.95
CA THR A 25 -2.87 -0.26 6.86
C THR A 25 -3.92 -0.56 5.79
N VAL A 26 -3.66 -0.22 4.53
CA VAL A 26 -4.61 -0.43 3.41
C VAL A 26 -4.12 -1.47 2.41
N LEU A 27 -2.82 -1.76 2.38
CA LEU A 27 -2.24 -2.80 1.54
C LEU A 27 -1.04 -3.42 2.26
N GLY A 28 -0.93 -4.73 2.21
CA GLY A 28 0.13 -5.48 2.89
C GLY A 28 -0.25 -6.01 4.25
N ASN A 29 0.51 -7.00 4.70
CA ASN A 29 0.29 -7.73 5.95
C ASN A 29 1.45 -7.60 6.95
N GLY A 30 2.50 -6.83 6.63
CA GLY A 30 3.69 -6.70 7.46
C GLY A 30 4.83 -7.67 7.15
N GLU A 31 4.59 -8.69 6.31
CA GLU A 31 5.58 -9.70 5.96
C GLU A 31 6.19 -9.44 4.58
N ARG A 32 7.51 -9.61 4.49
CA ARG A 32 8.26 -9.54 3.23
C ARG A 32 7.83 -10.67 2.28
N GLY A 33 7.58 -10.34 1.01
CA GLY A 33 7.44 -11.33 -0.06
C GLY A 33 6.65 -10.84 -1.27
N ASP A 34 6.34 -11.76 -2.19
CA ASP A 34 5.44 -11.50 -3.33
C ASP A 34 4.11 -12.23 -3.09
N GLY A 35 3.14 -11.51 -2.52
CA GLY A 35 1.81 -12.05 -2.22
C GLY A 35 0.89 -12.10 -3.44
N PRO A 36 -0.12 -12.98 -3.43
CA PRO A 36 -1.11 -13.06 -4.50
C PRO A 36 -2.00 -11.81 -4.53
N ASP A 37 -2.60 -11.56 -5.69
CA ASP A 37 -3.64 -10.52 -5.84
C ASP A 37 -4.95 -10.93 -5.14
N GLY A 38 -5.85 -9.97 -4.93
CA GLY A 38 -7.21 -10.21 -4.43
C GLY A 38 -7.46 -9.63 -3.04
N ASP A 39 -6.84 -10.17 -2.00
CA ASP A 39 -6.95 -9.64 -0.63
C ASP A 39 -5.83 -8.61 -0.34
N PRO A 40 -6.15 -7.32 -0.17
CA PRO A 40 -5.15 -6.30 0.15
C PRO A 40 -4.36 -6.61 1.43
N HIS A 41 -4.98 -7.24 2.42
CA HIS A 41 -4.34 -7.60 3.70
C HIS A 41 -3.63 -8.96 3.65
N GLY A 42 -3.74 -9.70 2.56
CA GLY A 42 -2.98 -10.92 2.26
C GLY A 42 -1.82 -10.69 1.28
N CYS A 43 -1.81 -9.55 0.59
CA CYS A 43 -0.80 -9.19 -0.40
C CYS A 43 0.53 -8.80 0.25
N LYS A 44 1.39 -9.78 0.55
CA LYS A 44 2.80 -9.54 0.93
C LYS A 44 3.50 -8.70 -0.12
N MET A 45 4.34 -7.77 0.34
CA MET A 45 5.14 -6.88 -0.50
C MET A 45 6.61 -6.98 -0.11
N ASP A 46 7.51 -6.55 -0.99
CA ASP A 46 8.94 -6.58 -0.80
C ASP A 46 9.55 -5.20 -1.06
N ARG A 47 9.68 -4.46 0.04
CA ARG A 47 10.18 -3.07 0.12
C ARG A 47 9.51 -2.17 -0.93
N PRO A 48 8.23 -1.78 -0.74
CA PRO A 48 7.65 -0.75 -1.57
C PRO A 48 8.37 0.59 -1.32
N HIS A 49 8.55 1.42 -2.36
CA HIS A 49 9.24 2.72 -2.23
C HIS A 49 8.46 3.92 -2.78
N GLY A 50 7.41 3.69 -3.56
CA GLY A 50 6.66 4.75 -4.23
C GLY A 50 5.17 4.50 -4.15
N VAL A 51 4.40 5.59 -4.01
CA VAL A 51 2.94 5.58 -4.06
C VAL A 51 2.43 6.73 -4.93
N PHE A 52 1.44 6.46 -5.76
CA PHE A 52 0.75 7.46 -6.57
C PHE A 52 -0.74 7.17 -6.58
N VAL A 53 -1.57 8.20 -6.38
CA VAL A 53 -3.03 8.04 -6.35
C VAL A 53 -3.64 8.79 -7.53
N HIS A 54 -4.44 8.08 -8.31
CA HIS A 54 -5.14 8.64 -9.46
C HIS A 54 -6.52 7.99 -9.58
N GLU A 55 -7.57 8.81 -9.65
CA GLU A 55 -8.95 8.38 -9.85
C GLU A 55 -9.41 7.27 -8.87
N GLY A 56 -8.99 7.36 -7.60
CA GLY A 56 -9.37 6.38 -6.56
C GLY A 56 -8.58 5.07 -6.59
N VAL A 57 -7.57 4.97 -7.44
CA VAL A 57 -6.62 3.85 -7.49
C VAL A 57 -5.29 4.26 -6.88
N VAL A 58 -4.75 3.41 -5.99
CA VAL A 58 -3.44 3.58 -5.38
C VAL A 58 -2.44 2.67 -6.09
N TYR A 59 -1.50 3.27 -6.81
CA TYR A 59 -0.40 2.58 -7.47
C TYR A 59 0.82 2.55 -6.57
N VAL A 60 1.46 1.38 -6.46
CA VAL A 60 2.58 1.14 -5.54
C VAL A 60 3.72 0.50 -6.29
N THR A 61 4.93 1.04 -6.16
CA THR A 61 6.14 0.41 -6.71
C THR A 61 6.75 -0.54 -5.67
N ASP A 62 6.43 -1.82 -5.81
CA ASP A 62 6.92 -2.90 -4.95
C ASP A 62 8.29 -3.37 -5.48
N SER A 63 9.36 -2.75 -4.95
CA SER A 63 10.60 -2.57 -5.71
C SER A 63 11.44 -3.85 -5.82
N GLU A 64 11.50 -4.64 -4.74
CA GLU A 64 12.26 -5.89 -4.75
C GLU A 64 11.45 -7.07 -5.28
N SER A 65 10.13 -6.95 -5.40
CA SER A 65 9.32 -7.91 -6.16
C SER A 65 9.31 -7.60 -7.67
N HIS A 66 9.85 -6.45 -8.07
CA HIS A 66 9.86 -5.94 -9.45
C HIS A 66 8.46 -5.75 -10.03
N ARG A 67 7.52 -5.27 -9.22
CA ARG A 67 6.11 -5.08 -9.62
C ARG A 67 5.64 -3.66 -9.39
N VAL A 68 4.68 -3.25 -10.22
CA VAL A 68 3.74 -2.19 -9.87
C VAL A 68 2.45 -2.87 -9.43
N ARG A 69 2.00 -2.57 -8.22
CA ARG A 69 0.73 -3.07 -7.67
C ARG A 69 -0.31 -1.95 -7.70
N ALA A 70 -1.58 -2.33 -7.79
CA ALA A 70 -2.70 -1.41 -7.77
C ALA A 70 -3.72 -1.86 -6.72
N LEU A 71 -4.19 -0.91 -5.91
CA LEU A 71 -5.31 -1.08 -5.00
C LEU A 71 -6.46 -0.22 -5.50
N GLU A 72 -7.54 -0.87 -5.92
CA GLU A 72 -8.79 -0.21 -6.32
C GLU A 72 -9.69 0.08 -5.10
N GLY A 73 -10.56 1.09 -5.22
CA GLY A 73 -11.54 1.39 -4.17
C GLY A 73 -10.97 2.04 -2.91
N ALA A 74 -9.73 2.55 -2.98
CA ALA A 74 -9.11 3.31 -1.91
C ALA A 74 -9.63 4.76 -1.88
N VAL A 75 -10.87 4.93 -1.42
CA VAL A 75 -11.51 6.23 -1.14
C VAL A 75 -11.45 6.56 0.34
#